data_AF-D8QMD9-F1
#
_entry.id   AF-D8QMD9-F1
#
_cell.length_a   1.000
_cell.length_b   1.000
_cell.length_c   1.000
_cell.angle_alpha   90.00
_cell.angle_beta   90.00
_cell.angle_gamma   90.00
#
_symmetry.space_group_name_H-M   'P 1'
#
loop_
_entity.id
_entity.type
_entity.pdbx_description
1 polymer ?
#
loop_
_entity_poly.entity_id
_entity_poly.type
_entity_poly.pdbx_seq_one_letter_code
_entity_poly.pdbx_strand_id
1 'polypeptide(L)'
;MRILHSAPSARALAEVACDTLAMVWQHTADQRALLWSLHDGAFPLVMSLYHSEEPSTRVGNALGTIALLSVFGEVQRVLPRDMSFLDEFPDGPGRYAQRRADVARHISRKMCAYCERPEGGRGEARKRFLCCPCFSAIYCSTECQTADWPSHRALHRRARVDEVQGKISPRDAHFLKACGNDYLRKNLARILGEISEGLERHREHLALPPRVHIEIRIGGRFDEDAHENRVNIRREDSEERSVAEPFAGNDPEEPTVLVVAVLLRIDKIAGAVVVRRAMLRELKEEAGRLTE
;
A
#
# COMPACT_ATOMS: atom_id res chain seq x y z
N MET A 1 24.01 20.60 11.24
CA MET A 1 24.13 20.35 9.79
C MET A 1 25.44 19.60 9.58
N ARG A 2 25.41 18.37 9.02
CA ARG A 2 26.64 17.64 8.69
C ARG A 2 27.17 18.19 7.37
N ILE A 3 28.46 18.52 7.31
CA ILE A 3 29.11 19.08 6.12
C ILE A 3 29.97 17.97 5.51
N LEU A 4 29.78 17.69 4.22
CA LEU A 4 30.65 16.76 3.49
C LEU A 4 31.96 17.48 3.16
N HIS A 5 33.09 16.89 3.55
CA HIS A 5 34.40 17.37 3.15
C HIS A 5 34.79 16.71 1.83
N SER A 6 35.32 17.50 0.89
CA SER A 6 35.87 16.97 -0.35
C SER A 6 37.22 16.30 -0.07
N ALA A 7 37.34 15.02 -0.44
CA ALA A 7 38.61 14.33 -0.54
C ALA A 7 38.60 13.48 -1.83
N PRO A 8 39.75 13.23 -2.47
CA PRO A 8 39.82 12.50 -3.74
C PRO A 8 39.13 11.13 -3.70
N SER A 9 39.10 10.47 -2.53
CA SER A 9 38.46 9.17 -2.30
C SER A 9 37.13 9.24 -1.55
N ALA A 10 36.70 10.42 -1.07
CA ALA A 10 35.52 10.56 -0.22
C ALA A 10 34.24 10.12 -0.94
N ARG A 11 34.12 10.42 -2.23
CA ARG A 11 32.95 10.02 -3.03
C ARG A 11 32.83 8.51 -3.14
N ALA A 12 33.88 7.83 -3.59
CA ALA A 12 33.88 6.38 -3.73
C ALA A 12 33.57 5.67 -2.40
N LEU A 13 34.12 6.19 -1.28
CA LEU A 13 33.80 5.68 0.05
C LEU A 13 32.34 5.91 0.45
N ALA A 14 31.77 7.07 0.12
CA ALA A 14 30.37 7.38 0.38
C ALA A 14 29.43 6.46 -0.44
N GLU A 15 29.78 6.16 -1.69
CA GLU A 15 29.04 5.22 -2.53
C GLU A 15 29.10 3.78 -1.99
N VAL A 16 30.26 3.32 -1.50
CA VAL A 16 30.38 2.04 -0.78
C VAL A 16 29.50 2.03 0.47
N ALA A 17 29.46 3.14 1.21
CA ALA A 17 28.64 3.26 2.41
C ALA A 17 27.14 3.18 2.07
N CYS A 18 26.69 3.82 0.98
CA CYS A 18 25.31 3.71 0.49
C CYS A 18 24.93 2.25 0.18
N ASP A 19 25.77 1.53 -0.54
CA ASP A 19 25.54 0.11 -0.87
C ASP A 19 25.49 -0.76 0.39
N THR A 20 26.42 -0.52 1.32
CA THR A 20 26.47 -1.22 2.62
C THR A 20 25.20 -0.99 3.42
N LEU A 21 24.74 0.26 3.50
CA LEU A 21 23.49 0.61 4.16
C LEU A 21 22.29 -0.06 3.49
N ALA A 22 22.24 -0.06 2.15
CA ALA A 22 21.18 -0.73 1.39
C ALA A 22 21.10 -2.22 1.76
N MET A 23 22.24 -2.93 1.77
CA MET A 23 22.30 -4.34 2.19
C MET A 23 21.81 -4.52 3.63
N VAL A 24 22.24 -3.67 4.57
CA VAL A 24 21.78 -3.74 5.97
C VAL A 24 20.27 -3.58 6.04
N TRP A 25 19.70 -2.57 5.37
CA TRP A 25 18.25 -2.32 5.39
C TRP A 25 17.44 -3.46 4.76
N GLN A 26 17.96 -4.12 3.73
CA GLN A 26 17.29 -5.25 3.08
C GLN A 26 17.27 -6.51 3.97
N HIS A 27 18.34 -6.75 4.74
CA HIS A 27 18.52 -7.98 5.50
C HIS A 27 18.10 -7.89 6.98
N THR A 28 17.87 -6.70 7.53
CA THR A 28 17.39 -6.58 8.92
C THR A 28 15.98 -7.13 9.06
N ALA A 29 15.66 -7.78 10.19
CA ALA A 29 14.33 -8.35 10.42
C ALA A 29 13.21 -7.30 10.65
N ASP A 30 13.56 -6.03 10.84
CA ASP A 30 12.63 -4.92 10.98
C ASP A 30 13.17 -3.67 10.27
N GLN A 31 12.42 -2.56 10.37
CA GLN A 31 12.76 -1.28 9.73
C GLN A 31 13.56 -0.32 10.61
N ARG A 32 14.00 -0.74 11.79
CA ARG A 32 14.66 0.18 12.74
C ARG A 32 15.97 0.72 12.19
N ALA A 33 16.78 -0.12 11.53
CA ALA A 33 18.04 0.31 10.94
C ALA A 33 17.83 1.41 9.90
N LEU A 34 16.87 1.24 8.99
CA LEU A 34 16.51 2.27 8.01
C LEU A 34 15.99 3.53 8.71
N LEU A 35 15.02 3.40 9.63
CA LEU A 35 14.45 4.54 10.34
C LEU A 35 15.52 5.37 11.07
N TRP A 36 16.45 4.71 11.75
CA TRP A 36 17.56 5.38 12.41
C TRP A 36 18.47 6.10 11.41
N SER A 37 18.83 5.45 10.30
CA SER A 37 19.62 6.10 9.25
C SER A 37 18.91 7.34 8.68
N LEU A 38 17.61 7.24 8.40
CA LEU A 38 16.81 8.35 7.88
C LEU A 38 16.73 9.51 8.88
N HIS A 39 16.49 9.21 10.16
CA HIS A 39 16.50 10.20 11.24
C HIS A 39 17.86 10.89 11.42
N ASP A 40 18.94 10.15 11.20
CA ASP A 40 20.30 10.65 11.31
C ASP A 40 20.79 11.42 10.06
N GLY A 41 19.87 11.65 9.10
CA GLY A 41 20.14 12.46 7.91
C GLY A 41 20.86 11.70 6.79
N ALA A 42 20.79 10.37 6.74
CA ALA A 42 21.35 9.59 5.64
C ALA A 42 20.70 9.96 4.30
N PHE A 43 19.38 10.21 4.29
CA PHE A 43 18.65 10.47 3.06
C PHE A 43 19.13 11.71 2.28
N PRO A 44 19.25 12.92 2.87
CA PRO A 44 19.84 14.06 2.16
C PRO A 44 21.24 13.80 1.62
N LEU A 45 22.05 12.96 2.29
CA LEU A 45 23.39 12.62 1.83
C LEU A 45 23.34 11.69 0.61
N VAL A 46 22.51 10.63 0.64
CA VAL A 46 22.27 9.76 -0.52
C VAL A 46 21.78 10.58 -1.70
N MET A 47 20.87 11.52 -1.47
CA MET A 47 20.38 12.44 -2.51
C MET A 47 21.46 13.33 -3.09
N SER A 48 22.33 13.89 -2.24
CA SER A 48 23.45 14.71 -2.72
C SER A 48 24.42 13.93 -3.62
N LEU A 49 24.61 12.64 -3.37
CA LEU A 49 25.42 11.76 -4.22
C LEU A 49 24.70 11.40 -5.52
N TYR A 50 23.38 11.23 -5.45
CA TYR A 50 22.57 10.90 -6.62
C TYR A 50 22.53 12.04 -7.64
N HIS A 51 22.39 13.29 -7.20
CA HIS A 51 22.41 14.46 -8.10
C HIS A 51 23.82 14.87 -8.56
N SER A 52 24.83 14.02 -8.38
CA SER A 52 26.13 14.23 -9.03
C SER A 52 26.03 13.97 -10.54
N GLU A 53 26.99 14.46 -11.32
CA GLU A 53 26.99 14.30 -12.79
C GLU A 53 26.88 12.84 -13.26
N GLU A 54 27.33 11.89 -12.42
CA GLU A 54 27.35 10.46 -12.72
C GLU A 54 26.95 9.63 -11.49
N PRO A 55 25.65 9.46 -11.19
CA PRO A 55 25.22 8.65 -10.06
C PRO A 55 25.67 7.20 -10.23
N SER A 56 26.34 6.65 -9.22
CA SER A 56 26.71 5.24 -9.22
C SER A 56 25.49 4.33 -9.01
N THR A 57 25.54 3.12 -9.55
CA THR A 57 24.52 2.07 -9.33
C THR A 57 24.33 1.77 -7.83
N ARG A 58 25.37 1.94 -7.01
CA ARG A 58 25.33 1.78 -5.55
C ARG A 58 24.42 2.80 -4.86
N VAL A 59 24.48 4.05 -5.29
CA VAL A 59 23.58 5.10 -4.80
C VAL A 59 22.15 4.82 -5.26
N GLY A 60 21.99 4.37 -6.52
CA GLY A 60 20.73 3.88 -7.05
C GLY A 60 20.12 2.75 -6.21
N ASN A 61 20.92 1.76 -5.81
CA ASN A 61 20.49 0.64 -4.95
C ASN A 61 19.98 1.12 -3.59
N ALA A 62 20.65 2.10 -2.98
CA ALA A 62 20.21 2.69 -1.71
C ALA A 62 18.86 3.40 -1.85
N LEU A 63 18.69 4.23 -2.90
CA LEU A 63 17.41 4.91 -3.18
C LEU A 63 16.30 3.92 -3.53
N GLY A 64 16.59 2.91 -4.35
CA GLY A 64 15.66 1.83 -4.66
C GLY A 64 15.21 1.08 -3.41
N THR A 65 16.12 0.84 -2.47
CA THR A 65 15.82 0.21 -1.17
C THR A 65 14.93 1.11 -0.30
N ILE A 66 15.23 2.41 -0.21
CA ILE A 66 14.39 3.38 0.52
C ILE A 66 12.99 3.43 -0.09
N ALA A 67 12.89 3.52 -1.41
CA ALA A 67 11.64 3.52 -2.14
C ALA A 67 10.88 2.20 -1.92
N LEU A 68 11.52 1.06 -2.00
CA LEU A 68 10.95 -0.25 -1.69
C LEU A 68 10.36 -0.29 -0.28
N LEU A 69 11.13 0.15 0.72
CA LEU A 69 10.74 0.15 2.12
C LEU A 69 9.79 1.29 2.52
N SER A 70 9.49 2.23 1.61
CA SER A 70 8.42 3.23 1.82
C SER A 70 7.01 2.64 1.89
N VAL A 71 6.88 1.32 1.63
CA VAL A 71 5.63 0.57 1.86
C VAL A 71 5.27 0.48 3.35
N PHE A 72 6.23 0.69 4.24
CA PHE A 72 5.97 0.76 5.67
C PHE A 72 5.61 2.19 6.07
N GLY A 73 4.50 2.36 6.77
CA GLY A 73 3.95 3.68 7.06
C GLY A 73 4.88 4.53 7.94
N GLU A 74 5.75 3.90 8.74
CA GLU A 74 6.74 4.62 9.55
C GLU A 74 7.88 5.19 8.72
N VAL A 75 8.38 4.42 7.75
CA VAL A 75 9.40 4.88 6.81
C VAL A 75 8.85 6.05 6.01
N GLN A 76 7.62 5.95 5.54
CA GLN A 76 6.99 7.02 4.77
C GLN A 76 6.81 8.34 5.55
N ARG A 77 6.74 8.30 6.88
CA ARG A 77 6.61 9.51 7.71
C ARG A 77 7.92 10.26 7.94
N VAL A 78 9.05 9.56 7.87
CA VAL A 78 10.37 10.17 8.08
C VAL A 78 10.97 10.67 6.77
N LEU A 79 10.45 10.19 5.64
CA LEU A 79 10.80 10.71 4.32
C LEU A 79 10.26 12.13 4.10
N PRO A 80 10.95 12.96 3.30
CA PRO A 80 10.42 14.26 2.91
C PRO A 80 9.05 14.17 2.27
N ARG A 81 8.27 15.24 2.40
CA ARG A 81 6.91 15.32 1.83
C ARG A 81 6.94 15.32 0.31
N ASP A 82 7.95 15.99 -0.21
CA ASP A 82 8.24 16.10 -1.63
C ASP A 82 9.30 15.06 -1.98
N MET A 83 8.87 14.01 -2.68
CA MET A 83 9.73 12.97 -3.22
C MET A 83 9.80 13.07 -4.75
N SER A 84 9.47 14.24 -5.33
CA SER A 84 9.48 14.49 -6.78
C SER A 84 10.86 14.33 -7.40
N PHE A 85 11.94 14.43 -6.62
CA PHE A 85 13.28 14.12 -7.11
C PHE A 85 13.40 12.64 -7.54
N LEU A 86 12.50 11.75 -7.11
CA LEU A 86 12.45 10.39 -7.62
C LEU A 86 11.71 10.27 -8.97
N ASP A 87 11.11 11.35 -9.49
CA ASP A 87 10.54 11.37 -10.84
C ASP A 87 11.63 11.32 -11.92
N GLU A 88 12.90 11.54 -11.54
CA GLU A 88 14.10 11.27 -12.35
C GLU A 88 14.29 9.77 -12.65
N PHE A 89 13.48 8.90 -12.04
CA PHE A 89 13.34 7.50 -12.41
C PHE A 89 12.04 7.31 -13.19
N PRO A 90 12.01 7.57 -14.52
CA PRO A 90 10.79 7.60 -15.32
C PRO A 90 9.99 6.29 -15.23
N ASP A 91 10.66 5.14 -15.04
CA ASP A 91 10.02 3.82 -14.95
C ASP A 91 10.37 3.07 -13.65
N GLY A 92 10.79 3.79 -12.61
CA GLY A 92 11.45 3.18 -11.46
C GLY A 92 10.73 3.27 -10.09
N PRO A 93 11.43 2.86 -9.02
CA PRO A 93 11.01 2.95 -7.61
C PRO A 93 10.40 4.27 -7.18
N GLY A 94 10.80 5.34 -7.85
CA GLY A 94 10.46 6.70 -7.52
C GLY A 94 9.00 7.04 -7.52
N ARG A 95 8.34 6.81 -8.65
CA ARG A 95 6.91 7.09 -8.81
C ARG A 95 6.07 6.34 -7.78
N TYR A 96 6.45 5.10 -7.46
CA TYR A 96 5.76 4.32 -6.44
C TYR A 96 5.96 4.86 -5.03
N ALA A 97 7.17 5.31 -4.69
CA ALA A 97 7.44 5.93 -3.40
C ALA A 97 6.72 7.28 -3.26
N GLN A 98 6.72 8.12 -4.30
CA GLN A 98 5.99 9.39 -4.34
C GLN A 98 4.48 9.15 -4.20
N ARG A 99 3.91 8.20 -4.94
CA ARG A 99 2.49 7.84 -4.82
C ARG A 99 2.14 7.34 -3.41
N ARG A 100 3.01 6.53 -2.81
CA ARG A 100 2.86 6.09 -1.41
C ARG A 100 2.95 7.28 -0.45
N ALA A 101 3.81 8.26 -0.72
CA ALA A 101 3.85 9.52 0.01
C ALA A 101 2.54 10.30 -0.09
N ASP A 102 1.94 10.38 -1.28
CA ASP A 102 0.63 11.01 -1.49
C ASP A 102 -0.47 10.30 -0.70
N VAL A 103 -0.53 8.97 -0.77
CA VAL A 103 -1.48 8.16 0.01
C VAL A 103 -1.26 8.33 1.51
N ALA A 104 -0.01 8.25 1.98
CA ALA A 104 0.33 8.45 3.39
C ALA A 104 -0.07 9.83 3.87
N ARG A 105 0.19 10.87 3.07
CA ARG A 105 -0.25 12.23 3.35
C ARG A 105 -1.75 12.31 3.48
N HIS A 106 -2.49 11.73 2.53
CA HIS A 106 -3.95 11.70 2.56
C HIS A 106 -4.48 11.04 3.85
N ILE A 107 -4.00 9.84 4.20
CA ILE A 107 -4.47 9.15 5.42
C ILE A 107 -3.95 9.77 6.72
N SER A 108 -2.85 10.53 6.66
CA SER A 108 -2.29 11.22 7.83
C SER A 108 -3.06 12.49 8.20
N ARG A 109 -3.87 13.04 7.27
CA ARG A 109 -4.82 14.10 7.56
C ARG A 109 -5.95 13.48 8.37
N LYS A 110 -5.74 13.37 9.68
CA LYS A 110 -6.73 12.76 10.56
C LYS A 110 -7.93 13.68 10.69
N MET A 111 -9.00 13.39 9.96
CA MET A 111 -10.30 14.04 10.09
C MET A 111 -11.28 13.05 10.71
N CYS A 112 -12.02 13.49 11.74
CA CYS A 112 -13.05 12.65 12.32
C CYS A 112 -14.12 12.35 11.27
N ALA A 113 -14.43 11.07 11.02
CA ALA A 113 -15.41 10.68 10.02
C ALA A 113 -16.85 11.14 10.34
N TYR A 114 -17.13 11.46 11.61
CA TYR A 114 -18.44 11.93 12.04
C TYR A 114 -18.55 13.47 12.06
N CYS A 115 -17.66 14.14 12.81
CA CYS A 115 -17.76 15.58 13.06
C CYS A 115 -16.81 16.42 12.19
N GLU A 116 -16.06 15.78 11.30
CA GLU A 116 -15.15 16.39 10.31
C GLU A 116 -14.03 17.26 10.89
N ARG A 117 -13.85 17.24 12.22
CA ARG A 117 -12.79 18.02 12.88
C ARG A 117 -11.41 17.40 12.58
N PRO A 118 -10.42 18.21 12.17
CA PRO A 118 -9.05 17.73 12.02
C PRO A 118 -8.38 17.48 13.38
N GLU A 119 -7.39 16.58 13.42
CA GLU A 119 -6.54 16.37 14.58
C GLU A 119 -5.77 17.65 14.93
N GLY A 120 -5.87 18.08 16.19
CA GLY A 120 -5.09 19.20 16.71
C GLY A 120 -5.70 20.59 16.49
N GLY A 121 -7.04 20.73 16.57
CA GLY A 121 -7.66 22.03 16.81
C GLY A 121 -6.92 22.78 17.94
N ARG A 122 -6.53 24.02 17.68
CA ARG A 122 -5.47 24.77 18.42
C ARG A 122 -5.60 24.61 19.94
N GLY A 123 -4.56 24.03 20.56
CA GLY A 123 -4.34 24.07 22.01
C GLY A 123 -4.66 22.79 22.79
N GLU A 124 -5.31 21.79 22.20
CA GLU A 124 -5.51 20.51 22.89
C GLU A 124 -4.28 19.61 22.76
N ALA A 125 -3.83 19.03 23.88
CA ALA A 125 -2.86 17.93 23.88
C ALA A 125 -3.29 16.87 22.85
N ARG A 126 -2.32 16.26 22.14
CA ARG A 126 -2.56 15.29 21.06
C ARG A 126 -3.49 14.16 21.51
N LYS A 127 -4.81 14.35 21.36
CA LYS A 127 -5.82 13.31 21.59
C LYS A 127 -5.58 12.21 20.58
N ARG A 128 -5.47 10.97 21.07
CA ARG A 128 -5.33 9.80 20.19
C ARG A 128 -6.68 9.58 19.50
N PHE A 129 -6.71 9.70 18.18
CA PHE A 129 -7.87 9.30 17.39
C PHE A 129 -8.11 7.79 17.54
N LEU A 130 -9.37 7.40 17.64
CA LEU A 130 -9.81 6.03 17.56
C LEU A 130 -9.89 5.61 16.09
N CYS A 131 -9.30 4.47 15.75
CA CYS A 131 -9.44 3.90 14.40
C CYS A 131 -10.51 2.80 14.45
N CYS A 132 -11.43 2.82 13.49
CA CYS A 132 -12.31 1.68 13.28
C CYS A 132 -11.47 0.45 12.87
N PRO A 133 -11.81 -0.77 13.31
CA PRO A 133 -11.08 -1.99 12.90
C PRO A 133 -11.06 -2.26 11.40
N CYS A 134 -12.01 -1.70 10.65
CA CYS A 134 -12.02 -1.78 9.18
C CYS A 134 -11.04 -0.78 8.51
N PHE A 135 -10.42 0.11 9.29
CA PHE A 135 -9.49 1.14 8.84
C PHE A 135 -10.02 2.11 7.77
N SER A 136 -11.34 2.22 7.57
CA SER A 136 -11.93 3.20 6.66
C SER A 136 -12.45 4.46 7.34
N ALA A 137 -12.48 4.48 8.68
CA ALA A 137 -12.90 5.62 9.47
C ALA A 137 -12.04 5.79 10.73
N ILE A 138 -11.84 7.05 11.10
CA ILE A 138 -11.16 7.47 12.33
C ILE A 138 -12.05 8.47 13.06
N TYR A 139 -12.03 8.45 14.38
CA TYR A 139 -12.91 9.23 15.23
C TYR A 139 -12.10 9.95 16.31
N CYS A 140 -12.49 11.18 16.63
CA CYS A 140 -11.84 11.92 17.72
C CYS A 140 -12.25 11.40 19.12
N SER A 141 -13.36 10.65 19.21
CA SER A 141 -13.88 10.10 20.45
C SER A 141 -14.80 8.90 20.20
N THR A 142 -15.13 8.14 21.25
CA THR A 142 -16.06 7.00 21.18
C THR A 142 -17.46 7.46 20.81
N GLU A 143 -17.88 8.63 21.30
CA GLU A 143 -19.20 9.20 21.00
C GLU A 143 -19.36 9.46 19.49
N CYS A 144 -18.34 10.01 18.83
CA CYS A 144 -18.35 10.19 17.37
C CYS A 144 -18.40 8.85 16.63
N GLN A 145 -17.69 7.83 17.12
CA GLN A 145 -17.73 6.48 16.54
C GLN A 145 -19.13 5.85 16.67
N THR A 146 -19.74 5.95 17.84
CA THR A 146 -21.09 5.41 18.10
C THR A 146 -22.14 6.16 17.27
N ALA A 147 -22.02 7.47 17.15
CA ALA A 147 -22.95 8.29 16.38
C ALA A 147 -22.88 8.02 14.86
N ASP A 148 -21.69 7.76 14.33
CA ASP A 148 -21.51 7.36 12.92
C ASP A 148 -21.79 5.87 12.67
N TRP A 149 -21.94 5.06 13.72
CA TRP A 149 -22.11 3.61 13.54
C TRP A 149 -23.29 3.22 12.64
N PRO A 150 -24.49 3.82 12.74
CA PRO A 150 -25.61 3.48 11.85
C PRO A 150 -25.30 3.65 10.35
N SER A 151 -24.63 4.75 9.98
CA SER A 151 -24.18 5.02 8.60
C SER A 151 -22.98 4.17 8.20
N HIS A 152 -22.03 4.00 9.12
CA HIS A 152 -20.77 3.30 8.85
C HIS A 152 -20.90 1.78 8.82
N ARG A 153 -21.88 1.18 9.51
CA ARG A 153 -21.99 -0.27 9.68
C ARG A 153 -22.03 -1.04 8.35
N ALA A 154 -22.69 -0.50 7.33
CA ALA A 154 -22.73 -1.11 6.00
C ALA A 154 -21.34 -1.13 5.35
N LEU A 155 -20.61 -0.01 5.43
CA LEU A 155 -19.23 0.09 4.94
C LEU A 155 -18.29 -0.82 5.75
N HIS A 156 -18.45 -0.86 7.07
CA HIS A 156 -17.64 -1.69 7.97
C HIS A 156 -17.70 -3.17 7.58
N ARG A 157 -18.88 -3.70 7.27
CA ARG A 157 -19.04 -5.10 6.84
C ARG A 157 -18.32 -5.39 5.53
N ARG A 158 -18.35 -4.45 4.57
CA ARG A 158 -17.68 -4.59 3.26
C ARG A 158 -16.16 -4.41 3.35
N ALA A 159 -15.74 -3.59 4.31
CA ALA A 159 -14.36 -3.16 4.49
C ALA A 159 -13.66 -3.92 5.62
N ARG A 160 -14.28 -4.95 6.20
CA ARG A 160 -13.63 -5.72 7.26
C ARG A 160 -12.35 -6.31 6.70
N VAL A 161 -11.23 -6.05 7.38
CA VAL A 161 -9.99 -6.75 7.09
C VAL A 161 -10.17 -8.12 7.70
N ASP A 162 -10.80 -9.01 6.93
CA ASP A 162 -11.19 -10.34 7.40
C ASP A 162 -9.95 -11.19 7.73
N GLU A 163 -8.82 -10.86 7.12
CA GLU A 163 -7.57 -11.57 7.35
C GLU A 163 -6.38 -10.61 7.26
N VAL A 164 -5.69 -10.45 8.39
CA VAL A 164 -4.34 -9.92 8.41
C VAL A 164 -3.42 -11.13 8.55
N GLN A 165 -2.83 -11.56 7.44
CA GLN A 165 -1.77 -12.57 7.50
C GLN A 165 -0.45 -11.91 7.90
N GLY A 166 0.37 -12.57 8.71
CA GLY A 166 1.70 -12.09 9.10
C GLY A 166 1.74 -11.14 10.30
N LYS A 167 2.94 -10.63 10.60
CA LYS A 167 3.20 -9.72 11.74
C LYS A 167 3.23 -8.27 11.24
N ILE A 168 2.09 -7.72 10.84
CA ILE A 168 1.97 -6.30 10.48
C ILE A 168 1.35 -5.50 11.60
N SER A 169 1.80 -4.26 11.80
CA SER A 169 1.16 -3.36 12.75
C SER A 169 -0.22 -2.93 12.21
N PRO A 170 -1.22 -2.61 13.06
CA PRO A 170 -2.51 -2.08 12.59
C PRO A 170 -2.37 -0.82 11.74
N ARG A 171 -1.33 -0.02 12.01
CA ARG A 171 -0.98 1.18 11.27
C ARG A 171 -0.49 0.85 9.86
N ASP A 172 0.39 -0.13 9.71
CA ASP A 172 0.84 -0.57 8.39
C ASP A 172 -0.30 -1.24 7.63
N ALA A 173 -1.14 -2.04 8.31
CA ALA A 173 -2.34 -2.62 7.71
C ALA A 173 -3.27 -1.54 7.11
N HIS A 174 -3.52 -0.46 7.85
CA HIS A 174 -4.28 0.69 7.35
C HIS A 174 -3.61 1.34 6.14
N PHE A 175 -2.30 1.58 6.20
CA PHE A 175 -1.56 2.20 5.10
C PHE A 175 -1.60 1.33 3.84
N LEU A 176 -1.36 0.03 3.98
CA LEU A 176 -1.46 -0.94 2.88
C LEU A 176 -2.84 -0.97 2.26
N LYS A 177 -3.88 -0.97 3.09
CA LYS A 177 -5.25 -0.91 2.60
C LYS A 177 -5.49 0.36 1.79
N ALA A 178 -5.01 1.51 2.27
CA ALA A 178 -5.12 2.76 1.55
C ALA A 178 -4.36 2.72 0.22
N CYS A 179 -3.16 2.14 0.18
CA CYS A 179 -2.42 1.92 -1.06
C CYS A 179 -3.17 0.99 -2.02
N GLY A 180 -3.78 -0.09 -1.53
CA GLY A 180 -4.56 -1.03 -2.33
C GLY A 180 -5.83 -0.40 -2.90
N ASN A 181 -6.54 0.40 -2.09
CA ASN A 181 -7.69 1.17 -2.55
C ASN A 181 -7.31 2.21 -3.60
N ASP A 182 -6.22 2.93 -3.39
CA ASP A 182 -5.71 3.89 -4.38
C ASP A 182 -5.31 3.18 -5.68
N TYR A 183 -4.65 2.03 -5.58
CA TYR A 183 -4.32 1.19 -6.74
C TYR A 183 -5.57 0.77 -7.50
N LEU A 184 -6.54 0.18 -6.80
CA LEU A 184 -7.79 -0.30 -7.38
C LEU A 184 -8.51 0.83 -8.10
N ARG A 185 -8.66 2.00 -7.47
CA ARG A 185 -9.34 3.16 -8.07
C ARG A 185 -8.74 3.57 -9.41
N LYS A 186 -7.40 3.63 -9.51
CA LYS A 186 -6.72 4.06 -10.75
C LYS A 186 -6.69 2.99 -11.85
N ASN A 187 -6.88 1.72 -11.48
CA ASN A 187 -6.75 0.59 -12.40
C ASN A 187 -8.07 -0.17 -12.60
N LEU A 188 -9.18 0.32 -12.05
CA LEU A 188 -10.43 -0.43 -11.96
C LEU A 188 -10.92 -0.87 -13.33
N ALA A 189 -10.94 0.03 -14.32
CA ALA A 189 -11.37 -0.27 -15.68
C ALA A 189 -10.51 -1.38 -16.32
N ARG A 190 -9.19 -1.29 -16.21
CA ARG A 190 -8.26 -2.31 -16.73
C ARG A 190 -8.48 -3.68 -16.07
N ILE A 191 -8.57 -3.69 -14.73
CA ILE A 191 -8.81 -4.90 -13.94
C ILE A 191 -10.13 -5.55 -14.35
N LEU A 192 -11.19 -4.76 -14.55
CA LEU A 192 -12.48 -5.26 -15.02
C LEU A 192 -12.42 -5.87 -16.43
N GLY A 193 -11.62 -5.28 -17.32
CA GLY A 193 -11.33 -5.85 -18.64
C GLY A 193 -10.71 -7.24 -18.51
N GLU A 194 -9.64 -7.36 -17.71
CA GLU A 194 -8.93 -8.63 -17.49
C GLU A 194 -9.83 -9.71 -16.86
N ILE A 195 -10.66 -9.35 -15.88
CA ILE A 195 -11.65 -10.27 -15.31
C ILE A 195 -12.62 -10.73 -16.40
N SER A 196 -13.16 -9.81 -17.19
CA SER A 196 -14.16 -10.13 -18.21
C SER A 196 -13.58 -11.05 -19.27
N GLU A 197 -12.38 -10.75 -19.77
CA GLU A 197 -11.65 -11.60 -20.73
C GLU A 197 -11.30 -12.98 -20.15
N GLY A 198 -10.92 -13.05 -18.87
CA GLY A 198 -10.68 -14.31 -18.18
C GLY A 198 -11.94 -15.15 -18.02
N LEU A 199 -13.05 -14.53 -17.65
CA LEU A 199 -14.35 -15.20 -17.51
C LEU A 199 -14.84 -15.76 -18.86
N GLU A 200 -14.73 -14.99 -19.95
CA GLU A 200 -15.11 -15.47 -21.28
C GLU A 200 -14.23 -16.64 -21.74
N ARG A 201 -12.90 -16.56 -21.54
CA ARG A 201 -11.97 -17.67 -21.86
C ARG A 201 -12.30 -18.97 -21.14
N HIS A 202 -12.89 -18.89 -19.96
CA HIS A 202 -13.20 -20.05 -19.14
C HIS A 202 -14.69 -20.41 -19.11
N ARG A 203 -15.54 -19.70 -19.87
CA ARG A 203 -16.99 -19.82 -19.83
C ARG A 203 -17.50 -21.25 -20.04
N GLU A 204 -16.90 -21.99 -20.97
CA GLU A 204 -17.30 -23.38 -21.29
C GLU A 204 -16.86 -24.40 -20.22
N HIS A 205 -15.90 -24.04 -19.37
CA HIS A 205 -15.33 -24.93 -18.37
C HIS A 205 -15.76 -24.60 -16.93
N LEU A 206 -16.42 -23.47 -16.72
CA LEU A 206 -16.88 -22.99 -15.42
C LEU A 206 -18.29 -23.50 -15.12
N ALA A 207 -18.42 -24.48 -14.22
CA ALA A 207 -19.68 -24.70 -13.49
C ALA A 207 -20.03 -23.45 -12.66
N LEU A 208 -21.34 -23.26 -12.44
CA LEU A 208 -22.03 -22.16 -11.72
C LEU A 208 -21.23 -21.42 -10.63
N PRO A 209 -21.53 -20.13 -10.47
CA PRO A 209 -20.67 -19.04 -10.89
C PRO A 209 -19.29 -19.05 -10.21
N PRO A 210 -18.25 -18.66 -10.97
CA PRO A 210 -16.91 -18.57 -10.44
C PRO A 210 -16.81 -17.50 -9.35
N ARG A 211 -16.21 -17.86 -8.22
CA ARG A 211 -15.62 -16.86 -7.34
C ARG A 211 -14.33 -16.39 -7.99
N VAL A 212 -14.20 -15.08 -8.19
CA VAL A 212 -13.04 -14.46 -8.82
C VAL A 212 -12.17 -13.88 -7.71
N HIS A 213 -10.97 -14.44 -7.55
CA HIS A 213 -9.97 -13.91 -6.64
C HIS A 213 -9.01 -12.98 -7.39
N ILE A 214 -8.82 -11.77 -6.86
CA ILE A 214 -7.92 -10.77 -7.41
C ILE A 214 -6.90 -10.45 -6.35
N GLU A 215 -5.66 -10.83 -6.63
CA GLU A 215 -4.53 -10.55 -5.77
C GLU A 215 -3.79 -9.32 -6.31
N ILE A 216 -3.91 -8.20 -5.61
CA ILE A 216 -3.11 -7.00 -5.83
C ILE A 216 -1.85 -7.13 -4.98
N ARG A 217 -0.71 -7.36 -5.62
CA ARG A 217 0.57 -7.42 -4.91
C ARG A 217 1.13 -6.01 -4.76
N ILE A 218 1.10 -5.50 -3.54
CA ILE A 218 1.79 -4.27 -3.15
C ILE A 218 3.16 -4.69 -2.59
N GLY A 219 4.03 -5.12 -3.51
CA GLY A 219 5.45 -5.34 -3.22
C GLY A 219 6.27 -4.11 -3.55
N GLY A 220 7.59 -4.20 -3.40
CA GLY A 220 8.47 -3.31 -4.14
C GLY A 220 9.73 -3.99 -4.64
N ARG A 221 9.59 -5.24 -5.07
CA ARG A 221 10.44 -5.72 -6.16
C ARG A 221 9.96 -5.02 -7.43
N PHE A 222 10.90 -4.36 -8.10
CA PHE A 222 10.70 -3.65 -9.35
C PHE A 222 11.05 -4.62 -10.46
N ASP A 223 10.04 -5.07 -11.18
CA ASP A 223 10.23 -5.47 -12.57
C ASP A 223 9.36 -4.50 -13.36
N GLU A 224 9.91 -3.89 -14.40
CA GLU A 224 9.18 -2.95 -15.27
C GLU A 224 8.00 -3.65 -15.97
N ASP A 225 8.09 -4.98 -16.10
CA ASP A 225 7.02 -5.88 -16.55
C ASP A 225 6.20 -6.50 -15.41
N ALA A 226 6.62 -6.35 -14.13
CA ALA A 226 5.87 -6.77 -12.95
C ALA A 226 4.81 -5.74 -12.56
N HIS A 227 3.93 -5.45 -13.52
CA HIS A 227 2.52 -5.45 -13.19
C HIS A 227 2.11 -6.87 -12.73
N GLU A 228 2.63 -7.31 -11.58
CA GLU A 228 2.30 -8.60 -10.97
C GLU A 228 0.92 -8.54 -10.27
N ASN A 229 -0.03 -7.81 -10.86
CA ASN A 229 -1.45 -7.99 -10.60
C ASN A 229 -1.88 -9.18 -11.44
N ARG A 230 -1.41 -10.37 -11.06
CA ARG A 230 -2.00 -11.58 -11.63
C ARG A 230 -3.44 -11.64 -11.11
N VAL A 231 -4.39 -11.35 -12.00
CA VAL A 231 -5.78 -11.72 -11.80
C VAL A 231 -5.84 -13.25 -11.82
N ASN A 232 -5.60 -13.85 -10.66
CA ASN A 232 -5.63 -15.29 -10.48
C ASN A 232 -7.08 -15.71 -10.28
N ILE A 233 -7.80 -15.99 -11.36
CA ILE A 233 -9.13 -16.61 -11.28
C ILE A 233 -8.97 -18.04 -10.76
N ARG A 234 -9.00 -18.19 -9.43
CA ARG A 234 -8.96 -19.49 -8.76
C ARG A 234 -10.39 -19.97 -8.52
N ARG A 235 -10.65 -21.23 -8.86
CA ARG A 235 -11.81 -21.95 -8.35
C ARG A 235 -11.59 -22.22 -6.87
N GLU A 236 -12.55 -21.89 -6.03
CA GLU A 236 -12.53 -22.20 -4.60
C GLU A 236 -13.02 -23.64 -4.35
N ASP A 237 -12.59 -24.57 -5.20
CA ASP A 237 -12.91 -25.99 -5.12
C ASP A 237 -11.91 -26.74 -4.22
N SER A 238 -10.83 -26.07 -3.78
CA SER A 238 -9.84 -26.68 -2.88
C SER A 238 -10.34 -26.62 -1.43
N GLU A 239 -10.48 -27.79 -0.79
CA GLU A 239 -10.83 -27.99 0.62
C GLU A 239 -9.89 -27.29 1.63
N GLU A 240 -8.87 -26.55 1.17
CA GLU A 240 -8.02 -25.70 1.98
C GLU A 240 -8.79 -24.44 2.46
N ARG A 241 -9.57 -24.67 3.53
CA ARG A 241 -9.99 -23.70 4.55
C ARG A 241 -10.25 -22.28 4.05
N SER A 242 -11.43 -22.08 3.48
CA SER A 242 -12.09 -20.78 3.49
C SER A 242 -12.99 -20.69 4.72
N VAL A 243 -12.53 -19.98 5.75
CA VAL A 243 -13.36 -19.57 6.91
C VAL A 243 -14.26 -18.38 6.54
N ALA A 244 -14.36 -18.03 5.25
CA ALA A 244 -15.16 -16.90 4.81
C ALA A 244 -16.65 -17.26 4.85
N GLU A 245 -17.36 -16.69 5.81
CA GLU A 245 -18.82 -16.75 5.86
C GLU A 245 -19.40 -16.39 4.47
N PRO A 246 -20.45 -17.10 4.02
CA PRO A 246 -21.17 -16.75 2.80
C PRO A 246 -21.58 -15.28 2.89
N PHE A 247 -21.28 -14.51 1.85
CA PHE A 247 -21.64 -13.10 1.81
C PHE A 247 -23.18 -13.03 1.84
N ALA A 248 -23.73 -12.47 2.93
CA ALA A 248 -25.17 -12.44 3.12
C ALA A 248 -25.83 -11.56 2.06
N GLY A 249 -26.65 -12.16 1.19
CA GLY A 249 -27.43 -11.48 0.15
C GLY A 249 -26.95 -11.66 -1.29
N ASN A 250 -26.08 -12.63 -1.57
CA ASN A 250 -25.62 -12.87 -2.94
C ASN A 250 -26.67 -13.55 -3.82
N ASP A 251 -26.81 -13.02 -5.03
CA ASP A 251 -27.36 -13.76 -6.17
C ASP A 251 -26.43 -14.97 -6.43
N PRO A 252 -26.95 -16.20 -6.35
CA PRO A 252 -26.14 -17.41 -6.53
C PRO A 252 -25.64 -17.58 -7.97
N GLU A 253 -26.03 -16.72 -8.91
CA GLU A 253 -25.56 -16.73 -10.31
C GLU A 253 -24.50 -15.67 -10.60
N GLU A 254 -24.25 -14.72 -9.68
CA GLU A 254 -23.34 -13.62 -9.94
C GLU A 254 -21.91 -13.87 -9.40
N PRO A 255 -20.86 -13.70 -10.22
CA PRO A 255 -19.47 -13.81 -9.76
C PRO A 255 -19.17 -12.83 -8.62
N THR A 256 -18.70 -13.37 -7.49
CA THR A 256 -18.16 -12.56 -6.39
C THR A 256 -16.69 -12.28 -6.66
N VAL A 257 -16.28 -11.01 -6.53
CA VAL A 257 -14.89 -10.57 -6.71
C VAL A 257 -14.28 -10.24 -5.34
N LEU A 258 -13.21 -10.95 -4.99
CA LEU A 258 -12.42 -10.67 -3.80
C LEU A 258 -11.10 -10.01 -4.20
N VAL A 259 -10.87 -8.77 -3.76
CA VAL A 259 -9.64 -8.01 -4.02
C VAL A 259 -8.79 -7.96 -2.75
N VAL A 260 -7.63 -8.59 -2.80
CA VAL A 260 -6.68 -8.68 -1.69
C VAL A 260 -5.43 -7.87 -2.00
N ALA A 261 -5.04 -6.93 -1.14
CA ALA A 261 -3.71 -6.32 -1.19
C ALA A 261 -2.74 -7.16 -0.39
N VAL A 262 -1.70 -7.67 -1.04
CA VAL A 262 -0.65 -8.42 -0.37
C VAL A 262 0.57 -7.52 -0.21
N LEU A 263 1.01 -7.30 1.02
CA LEU A 263 2.29 -6.67 1.31
C LEU A 263 3.42 -7.70 1.20
N LEU A 264 4.25 -7.52 0.18
CA LEU A 264 5.48 -8.27 0.04
C LEU A 264 6.64 -7.46 0.59
N ARG A 265 7.42 -8.07 1.48
CA ARG A 265 8.72 -7.56 1.91
C ARG A 265 9.81 -8.30 1.18
N ILE A 266 10.36 -7.67 0.13
CA ILE A 266 11.53 -8.07 -0.67
C ILE A 266 11.44 -9.52 -1.18
N ASP A 267 11.40 -10.55 -0.32
CA ASP A 267 11.32 -11.97 -0.66
C ASP A 267 10.27 -12.78 0.16
N LYS A 268 9.57 -12.15 1.12
CA LYS A 268 8.58 -12.82 1.99
C LYS A 268 7.31 -11.97 2.14
N ILE A 269 6.15 -12.62 2.26
CA ILE A 269 4.91 -11.93 2.62
C ILE A 269 5.09 -11.32 4.01
N ALA A 270 5.14 -9.98 4.08
CA ALA A 270 5.18 -9.26 5.36
C ALA A 270 3.79 -9.26 5.99
N GLY A 271 2.77 -9.13 5.14
CA GLY A 271 1.40 -9.46 5.48
C GLY A 271 0.46 -9.31 4.30
N ALA A 272 -0.81 -9.65 4.49
CA ALA A 272 -1.85 -9.42 3.49
C ALA A 272 -3.04 -8.74 4.16
N VAL A 273 -3.76 -7.92 3.39
CA VAL A 273 -4.93 -7.17 3.83
C VAL A 273 -5.97 -7.24 2.73
N VAL A 274 -7.16 -7.76 3.06
CA VAL A 274 -8.31 -7.66 2.15
C VAL A 274 -8.63 -6.18 1.94
N VAL A 275 -8.54 -5.73 0.68
CA VAL A 275 -8.83 -4.34 0.30
C VAL A 275 -10.32 -4.18 0.15
N ARG A 276 -10.94 -5.13 -0.57
CA ARG A 276 -12.31 -5.02 -0.99
C ARG A 276 -12.92 -6.38 -1.31
N ARG A 277 -14.18 -6.57 -0.92
CA ARG A 277 -15.05 -7.66 -1.36
C ARG A 277 -16.28 -7.03 -2.00
N ALA A 278 -16.58 -7.38 -3.25
CA ALA A 278 -17.68 -6.78 -4.01
C ALA A 278 -18.22 -7.75 -5.06
N MET A 279 -19.45 -7.52 -5.51
CA MET A 279 -19.97 -8.21 -6.68
C MET A 279 -19.40 -7.61 -7.96
N LEU A 280 -19.29 -8.41 -9.03
CA LEU A 280 -18.75 -7.92 -10.29
C LEU A 280 -19.56 -6.74 -10.85
N ARG A 281 -20.90 -6.76 -10.74
CA ARG A 281 -21.72 -5.62 -11.19
C ARG A 281 -21.41 -4.34 -10.42
N GLU A 282 -21.20 -4.44 -9.11
CA GLU A 282 -20.93 -3.27 -8.25
C GLU A 282 -19.62 -2.58 -8.67
N LEU A 283 -18.61 -3.39 -9.04
CA LEU A 283 -17.35 -2.87 -9.56
C LEU A 283 -17.53 -2.23 -10.94
N LYS A 284 -18.36 -2.82 -11.82
CA LYS A 284 -18.69 -2.24 -13.14
C LYS A 284 -19.42 -0.91 -13.02
N GLU A 285 -20.41 -0.82 -12.13
CA GLU A 285 -21.16 0.42 -11.86
C GLU A 285 -20.26 1.53 -11.30
N GLU A 286 -19.33 1.19 -10.40
CA GLU A 286 -18.33 2.14 -9.93
C GLU A 286 -17.37 2.59 -11.02
N ALA A 287 -16.91 1.68 -11.88
CA ALA A 287 -16.05 2.05 -12.99
C ALA A 287 -16.75 3.05 -13.92
N GLY A 288 -18.04 2.84 -14.21
CA GLY A 288 -18.85 3.79 -14.99
C GLY A 288 -18.90 5.19 -14.35
N ARG A 289 -19.12 5.26 -13.03
CA ARG A 289 -19.12 6.54 -12.29
C ARG A 289 -17.77 7.25 -12.24
N LEU A 290 -16.65 6.55 -12.42
CA LEU A 290 -15.32 7.15 -12.43
C LEU A 290 -14.93 7.71 -13.81
N THR A 291 -15.67 7.34 -14.86
CA THR A 291 -15.43 7.80 -16.24
C THR A 291 -16.31 8.96 -16.67
N GLU A 292 -17.34 9.29 -15.88
CA GLU A 292 -18.23 10.45 -16.05
C GLU A 292 -17.64 11.71 -15.39
#